data_AF-A0A2D7ZQM8-F1
#
_entry.id   AF-A0A2D7ZQM8-F1
#
_cell.length_a   1.000
_cell.length_b   1.000
_cell.length_c   1.000
_cell.angle_alpha   90.00
_cell.angle_beta   90.00
_cell.angle_gamma   90.00
#
_symmetry.space_group_name_H-M   'P 1'
#
loop_
_entity.id
_entity.type
_entity.pdbx_description
1 polymer ?
#
loop_
_entity_poly.entity_id
_entity_poly.type
_entity_poly.pdbx_seq_one_letter_code
_entity_poly.pdbx_strand_id
1 'polypeptide(L)'
;MEAELAHVRGAGDAGAAGQLSAQQQMLSGLLQRLHQASGAALSGLRAEVGAMVAATQAMAQQARQSGQSAHAADLQLHKAEAHARQVTEDAARDLFERRIFDPYLRFGSAEEEAAYRKREAEREAAITKALDDGTPEGTLRANRLAIDQVKDAGAHGADRHPKYATLMNDLTSAQEPLREALDPHVTGPKEAKNTAPEELADVLAALRQAGVSGGTTENLGHGVTQHASIASQPNRSPA
;
A
#
# COMPACT_ATOMS: atom_id res chain seq x y z
N MET A 1 1.66 -7.12 -27.99
CA MET A 1 1.11 -5.91 -27.37
C MET A 1 -0.25 -6.12 -26.71
N GLU A 2 -1.21 -6.86 -27.29
CA GLU A 2 -2.47 -7.17 -26.57
C GLU A 2 -2.27 -8.03 -25.30
N ALA A 3 -1.24 -8.90 -25.29
CA ALA A 3 -0.90 -9.71 -24.12
C ALA A 3 -0.35 -8.90 -22.93
N GLU A 4 0.35 -7.77 -23.16
CA GLU A 4 0.83 -6.89 -22.08
C GLU A 4 -0.32 -6.06 -21.49
N LEU A 5 -1.27 -5.63 -22.32
CA LEU A 5 -2.48 -4.92 -21.89
C LEU A 5 -3.39 -5.81 -21.02
N ALA A 6 -3.42 -7.12 -21.28
CA ALA A 6 -4.13 -8.08 -20.44
C ALA A 6 -3.45 -8.28 -19.08
N HIS A 7 -2.12 -8.22 -19.02
CA HIS A 7 -1.36 -8.41 -17.78
C HIS A 7 -1.49 -7.19 -16.84
N VAL A 8 -1.51 -5.97 -17.38
CA VAL A 8 -1.76 -4.74 -16.60
C VAL A 8 -3.20 -4.65 -16.12
N ARG A 9 -4.18 -5.15 -16.89
CA ARG A 9 -5.60 -5.22 -16.44
C ARG A 9 -5.85 -6.27 -15.36
N GLY A 10 -5.07 -7.37 -15.35
CA GLY A 10 -5.20 -8.43 -14.34
C GLY A 10 -4.67 -8.06 -12.96
N ALA A 11 -3.75 -7.09 -12.87
CA ALA A 11 -3.08 -6.68 -11.63
C ALA A 11 -3.85 -5.64 -10.79
N GLY A 12 -5.09 -5.29 -11.15
CA GLY A 12 -5.94 -4.40 -10.34
C GLY A 12 -5.60 -2.90 -10.40
N ASP A 13 -4.60 -2.50 -11.18
CA ASP A 13 -4.18 -1.10 -11.27
C ASP A 13 -4.98 -0.33 -12.34
N ALA A 14 -6.22 0.01 -11.99
CA ALA A 14 -7.13 0.80 -12.84
C ALA A 14 -6.53 2.16 -13.24
N GLY A 15 -5.60 2.70 -12.43
CA GLY A 15 -4.85 3.92 -12.73
C GLY A 15 -3.89 3.74 -13.91
N ALA A 16 -3.14 2.63 -13.93
CA ALA A 16 -2.22 2.30 -15.02
C ALA A 16 -2.96 2.09 -16.35
N ALA A 17 -4.14 1.45 -16.33
CA ALA A 17 -4.95 1.24 -17.53
C ALA A 17 -5.51 2.55 -18.11
N GLY A 18 -5.97 3.47 -17.25
CA GLY A 18 -6.42 4.81 -17.68
C GLY A 18 -5.29 5.66 -18.24
N GLN A 19 -4.11 5.57 -17.64
CA GLN A 19 -2.91 6.27 -18.11
C GLN A 19 -2.40 5.75 -19.47
N LEU A 20 -2.44 4.44 -19.71
CA LEU A 20 -2.07 3.86 -21.01
C LEU A 20 -3.01 4.32 -22.13
N SER A 21 -4.31 4.42 -21.82
CA SER A 21 -5.32 4.92 -22.75
C SER A 21 -5.10 6.41 -23.09
N ALA A 22 -4.75 7.23 -22.11
CA ALA A 22 -4.39 8.63 -22.33
C ALA A 22 -3.12 8.78 -23.19
N GLN A 23 -2.11 7.93 -22.99
CA GLN A 23 -0.91 7.92 -23.83
C GLN A 23 -1.23 7.53 -25.28
N GLN A 24 -2.09 6.54 -25.51
CA GLN A 24 -2.54 6.17 -26.85
C GLN A 24 -3.27 7.32 -27.56
N GLN A 25 -4.14 8.04 -26.85
CA GLN A 25 -4.84 9.21 -27.39
C GLN A 25 -3.88 10.35 -27.75
N MET A 26 -2.87 10.60 -26.91
CA MET A 26 -1.84 11.59 -27.22
C MET A 26 -1.00 11.20 -28.44
N LEU A 27 -0.57 9.93 -28.54
CA LEU A 27 0.22 9.42 -29.68
C LEU A 27 -0.56 9.48 -31.00
N SER A 28 -1.84 9.09 -30.98
CA SER A 28 -2.70 9.15 -32.15
C SER A 28 -3.00 10.59 -32.57
N GLY A 29 -3.21 11.51 -31.63
CA GLY A 29 -3.32 12.94 -31.90
C GLY A 29 -2.04 13.53 -32.53
N LEU A 30 -0.88 13.12 -32.04
CA LEU A 30 0.42 13.56 -32.56
C LEU A 30 0.66 13.05 -33.98
N LEU A 31 0.33 11.79 -34.27
CA LEU A 31 0.38 11.21 -35.63
C LEU A 31 -0.55 11.94 -36.61
N GLN A 32 -1.73 12.35 -36.16
CA GLN A 32 -2.69 13.06 -37.01
C GLN A 32 -2.23 14.49 -37.31
N ARG A 33 -1.60 15.18 -36.34
CA ARG A 33 -0.96 16.49 -36.55
C ARG A 33 0.25 16.41 -37.48
N LEU A 34 1.03 15.34 -37.38
CA LEU A 34 2.17 15.08 -38.26
C LEU A 34 1.75 14.96 -39.74
N HIS A 35 0.60 14.33 -40.00
CA HIS A 35 0.03 14.23 -41.36
C HIS A 35 -0.48 15.57 -41.92
N GLN A 36 -0.75 16.55 -41.07
CA GLN A 36 -1.33 17.85 -41.46
C GLN A 36 -0.33 19.01 -41.37
N ALA A 37 0.89 18.78 -40.89
CA ALA A 37 1.87 19.82 -40.62
C ALA A 37 2.56 20.34 -41.90
N SER A 38 2.57 21.66 -42.08
CA SER A 38 3.40 22.38 -43.07
C SER A 38 4.79 22.72 -42.50
N GLY A 39 5.71 23.23 -43.33
CA GLY A 39 7.10 23.54 -42.96
C GLY A 39 7.29 24.36 -41.66
N ALA A 40 6.37 25.28 -41.34
CA ALA A 40 6.40 26.08 -40.11
C ALA A 40 5.89 25.31 -38.87
N ALA A 41 4.94 24.39 -39.06
CA ALA A 41 4.35 23.56 -37.99
C ALA A 41 5.31 22.47 -37.47
N LEU A 42 6.36 22.13 -38.24
CA LEU A 42 7.41 21.19 -37.83
C LEU A 42 8.23 21.66 -36.61
N SER A 43 8.34 22.98 -36.40
CA SER A 43 9.06 23.53 -35.23
C SER A 43 8.29 23.32 -33.92
N GLY A 44 6.97 23.48 -33.94
CA GLY A 44 6.08 23.20 -32.80
C GLY A 44 6.00 21.70 -32.47
N LEU A 45 6.05 20.84 -33.50
CA LEU A 45 6.09 19.38 -33.32
C LEU A 45 7.31 18.92 -32.51
N ARG A 46 8.47 19.58 -32.61
CA ARG A 46 9.64 19.25 -31.78
C ARG A 46 9.39 19.51 -30.29
N ALA A 47 8.72 20.60 -29.95
CA ALA A 47 8.38 20.91 -28.56
C ALA A 47 7.35 19.91 -28.01
N GLU A 48 6.34 19.54 -28.81
CA GLU A 48 5.34 18.53 -28.43
C GLU A 48 5.96 17.14 -28.23
N VAL A 49 6.87 16.71 -29.12
CA VAL A 49 7.61 15.45 -28.96
C VAL A 49 8.49 15.48 -27.72
N GLY A 50 9.20 16.58 -27.46
CA GLY A 50 9.99 16.76 -26.24
C GLY A 50 9.15 16.65 -24.96
N ALA A 51 7.98 17.29 -24.94
CA ALA A 51 7.01 17.20 -23.84
C ALA A 51 6.54 15.77 -23.60
N MET A 52 6.25 15.04 -24.69
CA MET A 52 5.78 13.66 -24.62
C MET A 52 6.86 12.70 -24.11
N VAL A 53 8.12 12.90 -24.53
CA VAL A 53 9.25 12.12 -24.02
C VAL A 53 9.47 12.38 -22.53
N ALA A 54 9.44 13.65 -22.10
CA ALA A 54 9.58 14.00 -20.68
C ALA A 54 8.45 13.40 -19.82
N ALA A 55 7.20 13.48 -20.29
CA ALA A 55 6.06 12.87 -19.60
C ALA A 55 6.20 11.34 -19.52
N THR A 56 6.64 10.68 -20.60
CA THR A 56 6.86 9.23 -20.61
C THR A 56 7.99 8.83 -19.66
N GLN A 57 9.07 9.61 -19.59
CA GLN A 57 10.18 9.37 -18.66
C GLN A 57 9.76 9.54 -17.21
N ALA A 58 9.01 10.60 -16.88
CA ALA A 58 8.47 10.82 -15.54
C ALA A 58 7.53 9.69 -15.11
N MET A 59 6.65 9.22 -16.02
CA MET A 59 5.77 8.08 -15.75
C MET A 59 6.56 6.78 -15.56
N ALA A 60 7.59 6.54 -16.38
CA ALA A 60 8.45 5.37 -16.22
C ALA A 60 9.24 5.42 -14.90
N GLN A 61 9.64 6.60 -14.43
CA GLN A 61 10.27 6.77 -13.11
C GLN A 61 9.26 6.55 -11.97
N GLN A 62 8.05 7.10 -12.08
CA GLN A 62 6.97 6.89 -11.11
C GLN A 62 6.59 5.41 -10.98
N ALA A 63 6.48 4.69 -12.11
CA ALA A 63 6.19 3.26 -12.13
C ALA A 63 7.32 2.41 -11.50
N ARG A 64 8.59 2.82 -11.68
CA ARG A 64 9.72 2.16 -10.99
C ARG A 64 9.69 2.42 -9.48
N GLN A 65 9.38 3.66 -9.07
CA GLN A 65 9.30 4.01 -7.65
C GLN A 65 8.13 3.28 -6.96
N SER A 66 6.97 3.17 -7.61
CA SER A 66 5.84 2.40 -7.06
C SER A 66 6.16 0.91 -6.98
N GLY A 67 6.79 0.34 -8.00
CA GLY A 67 7.24 -1.06 -8.00
C GLY A 67 8.26 -1.37 -6.90
N GLN A 68 9.24 -0.48 -6.67
CA GLN A 68 10.19 -0.62 -5.57
C GLN A 68 9.53 -0.52 -4.20
N SER A 69 8.54 0.37 -4.06
CA SER A 69 7.80 0.56 -2.80
C SER A 69 6.93 -0.66 -2.46
N ALA A 70 6.26 -1.24 -3.46
CA ALA A 70 5.45 -2.45 -3.29
C ALA A 70 6.32 -3.65 -2.88
N HIS A 71 7.48 -3.83 -3.52
CA HIS A 71 8.40 -4.91 -3.16
C HIS A 71 8.99 -4.74 -1.75
N ALA A 72 9.30 -3.50 -1.35
CA ALA A 72 9.79 -3.22 0.00
C ALA A 72 8.71 -3.52 1.07
N ALA A 73 7.45 -3.19 0.81
CA ALA A 73 6.33 -3.49 1.71
C ALA A 73 6.10 -5.00 1.87
N ASP A 74 6.16 -5.76 0.77
CA ASP A 74 6.03 -7.22 0.78
C ASP A 74 7.16 -7.89 1.60
N LEU A 75 8.41 -7.44 1.42
CA LEU A 75 9.53 -7.91 2.22
C LEU A 75 9.40 -7.56 3.71
N GLN A 76 8.83 -6.40 4.04
CA GLN A 76 8.58 -6.01 5.43
C GLN A 76 7.49 -6.89 6.06
N LEU A 77 6.41 -7.17 5.33
CA LEU A 77 5.33 -8.07 5.78
C LEU A 77 5.87 -9.47 6.07
N HIS A 78 6.62 -10.06 5.13
CA HIS A 78 7.20 -11.39 5.32
C HIS A 78 8.18 -11.45 6.51
N LYS A 79 8.98 -10.41 6.72
CA LYS A 79 9.87 -10.35 7.89
C LYS A 79 9.10 -10.25 9.21
N ALA A 80 8.08 -9.40 9.25
CA ALA A 80 7.24 -9.22 10.43
C ALA A 80 6.46 -10.49 10.76
N GLU A 81 5.90 -11.15 9.74
CA GLU A 81 5.22 -12.44 9.86
C GLU A 81 6.17 -13.51 10.42
N ALA A 82 7.34 -13.71 9.80
CA ALA A 82 8.28 -14.75 10.23
C ALA A 82 8.73 -14.55 11.69
N HIS A 83 9.01 -13.31 12.08
CA HIS A 83 9.36 -12.97 13.47
C HIS A 83 8.21 -13.25 14.43
N ALA A 84 6.98 -12.79 14.12
CA ALA A 84 5.81 -13.03 14.96
C ALA A 84 5.45 -14.50 15.07
N ARG A 85 5.60 -15.26 13.98
CA ARG A 85 5.39 -16.71 13.96
C ARG A 85 6.37 -17.41 14.89
N GLN A 86 7.66 -17.12 14.74
CA GLN A 86 8.70 -17.72 15.57
C GLN A 86 8.46 -17.44 17.07
N VAL A 87 8.22 -16.17 17.44
CA VAL A 87 7.96 -15.80 18.84
C VAL A 87 6.71 -16.49 19.38
N THR A 88 5.66 -16.62 18.56
CA THR A 88 4.42 -17.30 18.96
C THR A 88 4.61 -18.80 19.14
N GLU A 89 5.37 -19.46 18.25
CA GLU A 89 5.72 -20.88 18.36
C GLU A 89 6.57 -21.17 19.60
N ASP A 90 7.58 -20.34 19.86
CA ASP A 90 8.43 -20.45 21.05
C ASP A 90 7.61 -20.22 22.34
N ALA A 91 6.69 -19.25 22.33
CA ALA A 91 5.79 -19.00 23.44
C ALA A 91 4.80 -20.16 23.67
N ALA A 92 4.22 -20.72 22.60
CA ALA A 92 3.33 -21.87 22.69
C ALA A 92 4.05 -23.09 23.29
N ARG A 93 5.31 -23.34 22.89
CA ARG A 93 6.14 -24.40 23.49
C ARG A 93 6.39 -24.17 24.97
N ASP A 94 6.74 -22.94 25.36
CA ASP A 94 6.99 -22.61 26.77
C ASP A 94 5.69 -22.73 27.61
N LEU A 95 4.54 -22.31 27.07
CA LEU A 95 3.24 -22.32 27.75
C LEU A 95 2.62 -23.71 27.87
N PHE A 96 2.53 -24.46 26.77
CA PHE A 96 1.71 -25.68 26.71
C PHE A 96 2.54 -26.96 26.84
N GLU A 97 3.69 -27.04 26.17
CA GLU A 97 4.55 -28.23 26.24
C GLU A 97 5.39 -28.26 27.52
N ARG A 98 6.07 -27.15 27.83
CA ARG A 98 6.97 -27.05 28.99
C ARG A 98 6.23 -26.61 30.27
N ARG A 99 5.04 -26.03 30.12
CA ARG A 99 4.18 -25.57 31.22
C ARG A 99 4.96 -24.75 32.26
N ILE A 100 5.77 -23.79 31.80
CA ILE A 100 6.71 -23.07 32.66
C ILE A 100 6.03 -22.32 33.83
N PHE A 101 4.74 -22.01 33.69
CA PHE A 101 3.97 -21.31 34.71
C PHE A 101 3.26 -22.21 35.71
N ASP A 102 3.06 -23.50 35.41
CA ASP A 102 2.31 -24.44 36.27
C ASP A 102 2.72 -24.42 37.76
N PRO A 103 4.03 -24.38 38.11
CA PRO A 103 4.45 -24.32 39.52
C PRO A 103 3.99 -23.06 40.27
N TYR A 104 3.67 -21.99 39.55
CA TYR A 104 3.32 -20.68 40.07
C TYR A 104 1.81 -20.43 40.07
N LEU A 105 1.04 -21.21 39.32
CA LEU A 105 -0.41 -21.09 39.26
C LEU A 105 -1.04 -21.39 40.62
N ARG A 106 -1.96 -20.52 41.05
CA ARG A 106 -2.72 -20.64 42.29
C ARG A 106 -4.19 -20.39 41.97
N PHE A 107 -5.00 -21.40 42.21
CA PHE A 107 -6.44 -21.37 42.02
C PHE A 107 -7.13 -21.32 43.39
N GLY A 108 -8.23 -20.58 43.47
CA GLY A 108 -9.07 -20.50 44.66
C GLY A 108 -9.95 -21.72 44.87
N SER A 109 -10.23 -22.49 43.80
CA SER A 109 -10.97 -23.76 43.88
C SER A 109 -10.60 -24.73 42.75
N ALA A 110 -11.04 -25.99 42.89
CA ALA A 110 -10.87 -27.01 41.87
C ALA A 110 -11.69 -26.71 40.60
N GLU A 111 -12.85 -26.06 40.73
CA GLU A 111 -13.67 -25.63 39.61
C GLU A 111 -12.99 -24.52 38.81
N GLU A 112 -12.31 -23.59 39.50
CA GLU A 112 -11.52 -22.53 38.85
C GLU A 112 -10.35 -23.13 38.07
N GLU A 113 -9.61 -24.07 38.66
CA GLU A 113 -8.55 -24.79 37.98
C GLU A 113 -9.08 -25.53 36.75
N ALA A 114 -10.17 -26.29 36.88
CA ALA A 114 -10.78 -27.00 35.77
C ALA A 114 -11.22 -26.05 34.64
N ALA A 115 -11.80 -24.90 34.99
CA ALA A 115 -12.19 -23.88 34.02
C ALA A 115 -10.97 -23.25 33.32
N TYR A 116 -9.89 -22.99 34.06
CA TYR A 116 -8.63 -22.50 33.50
C TYR A 116 -8.04 -23.51 32.52
N ARG A 117 -7.93 -24.80 32.91
CA ARG A 117 -7.37 -25.86 32.06
C ARG A 117 -8.19 -26.08 30.80
N LYS A 118 -9.52 -25.94 30.88
CA LYS A 118 -10.38 -25.96 29.70
C LYS A 118 -10.05 -24.83 28.72
N ARG A 119 -9.95 -23.58 29.21
CA ARG A 119 -9.56 -22.44 28.36
C ARG A 119 -8.14 -22.59 27.79
N GLU A 120 -7.21 -23.11 28.59
CA GLU A 120 -5.83 -23.40 28.17
C GLU A 120 -5.80 -24.34 26.96
N ALA A 121 -6.53 -25.46 27.01
CA ALA A 121 -6.63 -26.41 25.90
C ALA A 121 -7.36 -25.82 24.67
N GLU A 122 -8.42 -25.04 24.90
CA GLU A 122 -9.13 -24.35 23.81
C GLU A 122 -8.24 -23.32 23.10
N ARG A 123 -7.41 -22.57 23.87
CA ARG A 123 -6.46 -21.61 23.30
C ARG A 123 -5.31 -22.30 22.59
N GLU A 124 -4.76 -23.38 23.12
CA GLU A 124 -3.73 -24.17 22.45
C GLU A 124 -4.21 -24.63 21.07
N ALA A 125 -5.40 -25.24 20.99
CA ALA A 125 -5.98 -25.67 19.73
C ALA A 125 -6.23 -24.50 18.75
N ALA A 126 -6.68 -23.35 19.25
CA ALA A 126 -6.92 -22.16 18.44
C ALA A 126 -5.62 -21.52 17.92
N ILE A 127 -4.55 -21.51 18.73
CA ILE A 127 -3.22 -21.03 18.33
C ILE A 127 -2.66 -21.92 17.23
N THR A 128 -2.67 -23.24 17.43
CA THR A 128 -2.17 -24.20 16.44
C THR A 128 -2.91 -24.05 15.12
N LYS A 129 -4.26 -24.01 15.16
CA LYS A 129 -5.07 -23.79 13.96
C LYS A 129 -4.72 -22.48 13.24
N ALA A 130 -4.54 -21.39 13.97
CA ALA A 130 -4.22 -20.10 13.39
C ALA A 130 -2.81 -20.05 12.77
N LEU A 131 -1.85 -20.80 13.32
CA LEU A 131 -0.51 -20.96 12.73
C LEU A 131 -0.52 -21.88 11.50
N ASP A 132 -1.35 -22.92 11.52
CA ASP A 132 -1.54 -23.86 10.40
C ASP A 132 -2.17 -23.20 9.17
N ASP A 133 -2.95 -22.12 9.37
CA ASP A 133 -3.50 -21.32 8.27
C ASP A 133 -2.40 -20.73 7.36
N GLY A 134 -1.15 -20.59 7.85
CA GLY A 134 -0.01 -20.15 7.04
C GLY A 134 -0.15 -18.74 6.46
N THR A 135 -0.93 -17.89 7.12
CA THR A 135 -1.21 -16.51 6.70
C THR A 135 -0.68 -15.51 7.72
N PRO A 136 -0.32 -14.28 7.31
CA PRO A 136 0.03 -13.21 8.24
C PRO A 136 -1.10 -12.89 9.24
N GLU A 137 -2.36 -12.92 8.80
CA GLU A 137 -3.52 -12.73 9.68
C GLU A 137 -3.69 -13.88 10.66
N GLY A 138 -3.42 -15.12 10.23
CA GLY A 138 -3.36 -16.30 11.10
C GLY A 138 -2.29 -16.15 12.17
N THR A 139 -1.08 -15.74 11.78
CA THR A 139 0.02 -15.46 12.70
C THR A 139 -0.34 -14.36 13.71
N LEU A 140 -0.98 -13.27 13.26
CA LEU A 140 -1.43 -12.19 14.15
C LEU A 140 -2.51 -12.68 15.13
N ARG A 141 -3.46 -13.50 14.68
CA ARG A 141 -4.47 -14.12 15.56
C ARG A 141 -3.82 -15.03 16.60
N ALA A 142 -2.88 -15.89 16.18
CA ALA A 142 -2.16 -16.79 17.06
C ALA A 142 -1.38 -16.03 18.14
N ASN A 143 -0.66 -14.98 17.74
CA ASN A 143 0.09 -14.12 18.67
C ASN A 143 -0.83 -13.48 19.73
N ARG A 144 -1.99 -12.94 19.32
CA ARG A 144 -2.98 -12.38 20.25
C ARG A 144 -3.52 -13.41 21.24
N LEU A 145 -3.84 -14.60 20.77
CA LEU A 145 -4.29 -15.70 21.63
C LEU A 145 -3.22 -16.12 22.64
N ALA A 146 -1.94 -16.12 22.23
CA ALA A 146 -0.83 -16.39 23.12
C ALA A 146 -0.69 -15.29 24.20
N ILE A 147 -0.80 -14.01 23.83
CA ILE A 147 -0.83 -12.89 24.79
C ILE A 147 -1.96 -13.08 25.81
N ASP A 148 -3.17 -13.43 25.34
CA ASP A 148 -4.32 -13.66 26.21
C ASP A 148 -4.10 -14.84 27.16
N GLN A 149 -3.44 -15.92 26.70
CA GLN A 149 -3.06 -17.03 27.56
C GLN A 149 -2.06 -16.60 28.63
N VAL A 150 -1.05 -15.81 28.29
CA VAL A 150 -0.09 -15.28 29.28
C VAL A 150 -0.81 -14.40 30.30
N LYS A 151 -1.75 -13.54 29.87
CA LYS A 151 -2.56 -12.70 30.78
C LYS A 151 -3.44 -13.54 31.72
N ASP A 152 -4.12 -14.55 31.19
CA ASP A 152 -4.96 -15.46 32.00
C ASP A 152 -4.09 -16.20 33.03
N ALA A 153 -2.93 -16.73 32.63
CA ALA A 153 -1.98 -17.33 33.56
C ALA A 153 -1.48 -16.33 34.62
N GLY A 154 -1.24 -15.08 34.22
CA GLY A 154 -0.86 -13.98 35.13
C GLY A 154 -1.91 -13.69 36.19
N ALA A 155 -3.20 -13.71 35.83
CA ALA A 155 -4.31 -13.56 36.77
C ALA A 155 -4.36 -14.68 37.83
N HIS A 156 -3.78 -15.85 37.51
CA HIS A 156 -3.64 -16.98 38.42
C HIS A 156 -2.23 -17.10 39.04
N GLY A 157 -1.39 -16.05 38.99
CA GLY A 157 -0.11 -15.98 39.72
C GLY A 157 1.14 -16.35 38.92
N ALA A 158 1.03 -16.54 37.60
CA ALA A 158 2.19 -16.75 36.73
C ALA A 158 3.12 -15.53 36.64
N ASP A 159 2.64 -14.34 37.02
CA ASP A 159 3.39 -13.08 37.07
C ASP A 159 4.64 -13.14 37.97
N ARG A 160 4.67 -14.09 38.91
CA ARG A 160 5.83 -14.38 39.78
C ARG A 160 6.96 -15.14 39.09
N HIS A 161 6.70 -15.75 37.94
CA HIS A 161 7.73 -16.46 37.19
C HIS A 161 8.70 -15.45 36.53
N PRO A 162 10.02 -15.65 36.61
CA PRO A 162 11.01 -14.67 36.10
C PRO A 162 10.89 -14.38 34.60
N LYS A 163 10.42 -15.34 33.80
CA LYS A 163 10.17 -15.14 32.35
C LYS A 163 8.83 -14.47 32.00
N TYR A 164 7.92 -14.23 32.95
CA TYR A 164 6.59 -13.73 32.63
C TYR A 164 6.63 -12.41 31.85
N ALA A 165 7.38 -11.43 32.37
CA ALA A 165 7.50 -10.12 31.74
C ALA A 165 8.19 -10.22 30.37
N THR A 166 9.24 -11.04 30.25
CA THR A 166 9.94 -11.28 28.98
C THR A 166 9.01 -11.86 27.94
N LEU A 167 8.28 -12.92 28.26
CA LEU A 167 7.37 -13.58 27.33
C LEU A 167 6.25 -12.65 26.85
N MET A 168 5.66 -11.87 27.77
CA MET A 168 4.65 -10.86 27.44
C MET A 168 5.21 -9.77 26.53
N ASN A 169 6.42 -9.27 26.83
CA ASN A 169 7.08 -8.25 26.03
C ASN A 169 7.42 -8.77 24.64
N ASP A 170 7.99 -9.97 24.52
CA ASP A 170 8.37 -10.56 23.24
C ASP A 170 7.15 -10.72 22.33
N LEU A 171 6.05 -11.30 22.85
CA LEU A 171 4.80 -11.45 22.11
C LEU A 171 4.22 -10.10 21.66
N THR A 172 4.17 -9.12 22.56
CA THR A 172 3.63 -7.77 22.26
C THR A 172 4.52 -7.03 21.26
N SER A 173 5.83 -7.15 21.39
CA SER A 173 6.82 -6.52 20.49
C SER A 173 6.75 -7.09 19.08
N ALA A 174 6.41 -8.38 18.96
CA ALA A 174 6.23 -9.03 17.67
C ALA A 174 4.86 -8.70 17.01
N GLN A 175 3.87 -8.31 17.81
CA GLN A 175 2.52 -8.00 17.33
C GLN A 175 2.46 -6.71 16.49
N GLU A 176 3.05 -5.62 16.98
CA GLU A 176 2.89 -4.29 16.38
C GLU A 176 3.45 -4.19 14.95
N PRO A 177 4.68 -4.65 14.65
CA PRO A 177 5.20 -4.61 13.29
C PRO A 177 4.36 -5.42 12.29
N LEU A 178 3.83 -6.57 12.72
CA LEU A 178 2.95 -7.39 11.88
C LEU A 178 1.60 -6.71 11.65
N ARG A 179 1.04 -6.05 12.68
CA ARG A 179 -0.20 -5.28 12.57
C ARG A 179 -0.03 -4.09 11.62
N GLU A 180 1.08 -3.36 11.73
CA GLU A 180 1.38 -2.22 10.85
C GLU A 180 1.61 -2.66 9.39
N ALA A 181 2.28 -3.79 9.17
CA ALA A 181 2.50 -4.32 7.83
C ALA A 181 1.21 -4.83 7.17
N LEU A 182 0.24 -5.30 7.97
CA LEU A 182 -1.08 -5.75 7.50
C LEU A 182 -2.07 -4.61 7.25
N ASP A 183 -1.87 -3.44 7.86
CA ASP A 183 -2.72 -2.26 7.68
C ASP A 183 -1.95 -1.14 6.95
N PRO A 184 -1.88 -1.19 5.60
CA PRO A 184 -1.17 -0.19 4.81
C PRO A 184 -1.79 1.21 4.90
N HIS A 185 -2.96 1.39 5.54
CA HIS A 185 -3.57 2.70 5.78
C HIS A 185 -3.04 3.38 7.05
N VAL A 186 -2.45 2.65 8.00
CA VAL A 186 -1.80 3.22 9.20
C VAL A 186 -0.42 3.78 8.87
N THR A 187 0.23 3.21 7.85
CA THR A 187 1.43 3.74 7.20
C THR A 187 1.10 4.25 5.81
N GLY A 188 0.00 5.00 5.67
CA GLY A 188 -0.09 5.94 4.55
C GLY A 188 1.22 6.74 4.54
N PRO A 189 1.92 6.87 3.40
CA PRO A 189 3.15 7.64 3.35
C PRO A 189 2.84 8.96 4.04
N LYS A 190 3.52 9.26 5.16
CA LYS A 190 3.50 10.62 5.74
C LYS A 190 3.59 11.51 4.54
N GLU A 191 2.52 12.24 4.24
CA GLU A 191 2.45 13.04 3.02
C GLU A 191 3.76 13.80 2.96
N ALA A 192 4.66 13.31 2.11
CA ALA A 192 5.74 14.12 1.63
C ALA A 192 4.93 15.20 0.95
N LYS A 193 4.88 16.38 1.58
CA LYS A 193 4.31 17.58 0.96
C LYS A 193 4.65 17.45 -0.51
N ASN A 194 3.63 17.40 -1.36
CA ASN A 194 3.79 17.43 -2.80
C ASN A 194 4.49 18.75 -3.17
N THR A 195 5.76 18.89 -2.85
CA THR A 195 6.70 19.59 -3.67
C THR A 195 6.75 18.73 -4.91
N ALA A 196 5.95 19.11 -5.91
CA ALA A 196 6.19 18.67 -7.26
C ALA A 196 7.72 18.68 -7.47
N PRO A 197 8.32 17.60 -8.01
CA PRO A 197 9.75 17.59 -8.25
C PRO A 197 10.10 18.90 -8.97
N GLU A 198 11.11 19.65 -8.50
CA GLU A 198 11.52 20.91 -9.16
C GLU A 198 11.74 20.70 -10.66
N GLU A 199 12.10 19.48 -11.07
CA GLU A 199 12.19 19.04 -12.46
C GLU A 199 10.88 19.19 -13.26
N LEU A 200 9.71 18.97 -12.67
CA LEU A 200 8.41 19.19 -13.33
C LEU A 200 8.08 20.68 -13.45
N ALA A 201 8.51 21.50 -12.48
CA ALA A 201 8.36 22.95 -12.54
C ALA A 201 9.25 23.55 -13.63
N ASP A 202 10.49 23.04 -13.78
CA ASP A 202 11.42 23.43 -14.84
C ASP A 202 10.95 22.97 -16.23
N VAL A 203 10.37 21.77 -16.33
CA VAL A 203 9.76 21.29 -17.57
C VAL A 203 8.53 22.12 -17.94
N LEU A 204 7.67 22.48 -16.99
CA LEU A 204 6.53 23.38 -17.22
C LEU A 204 6.97 24.81 -17.56
N ALA A 205 8.07 25.29 -16.96
CA ALA A 205 8.66 26.59 -17.28
C ALA A 205 9.27 26.61 -18.69
N ALA A 206 9.98 25.55 -19.09
CA ALA A 206 10.51 25.38 -20.43
C ALA A 206 9.39 25.28 -21.48
N LEU A 207 8.29 24.59 -21.17
CA LEU A 207 7.11 24.50 -22.05
C LEU A 207 6.39 25.85 -22.21
N ARG A 208 6.27 26.64 -21.13
CA ARG A 208 5.75 28.03 -21.22
C ARG A 208 6.67 28.94 -22.02
N GLN A 209 8.00 28.84 -21.84
CA GLN A 209 8.97 29.60 -22.63
C GLN A 209 8.95 29.22 -24.12
N ALA A 210 8.62 27.97 -24.46
CA ALA A 210 8.45 27.50 -25.83
C ALA A 210 7.11 27.94 -26.47
N GLY A 211 6.29 28.74 -25.78
CA GLY A 211 5.02 29.25 -26.29
C GLY A 211 3.85 28.28 -26.17
N VAL A 212 4.00 27.18 -25.43
CA VAL A 212 2.90 26.25 -25.15
C VAL A 212 2.06 26.84 -24.01
N SER A 213 1.00 27.58 -24.36
CA SER A 213 0.00 28.05 -23.40
C SER A 213 -0.89 26.87 -22.98
N GLY A 214 -0.55 26.25 -21.85
CA GLY A 214 -1.43 25.27 -21.20
C GLY A 214 -2.73 25.93 -20.76
N GLY A 215 -3.86 25.45 -21.27
CA GLY A 215 -5.16 25.69 -20.64
C GLY A 215 -5.09 25.20 -19.19
N THR A 216 -5.49 26.06 -18.26
CA THR A 216 -5.47 25.82 -16.82
C THR A 216 -6.09 24.47 -16.47
N THR A 217 -5.26 23.56 -15.98
CA THR A 217 -5.65 22.32 -15.30
C THR A 217 -6.18 22.64 -13.89
N GLU A 218 -7.25 23.43 -13.82
CA GLU A 218 -8.08 23.57 -12.61
C GLU A 218 -9.40 22.81 -12.82
N ASN A 219 -9.33 21.54 -13.25
CA ASN A 219 -10.43 20.59 -13.04
C ASN A 219 -10.00 19.17 -13.44
N LEU A 220 -9.31 18.46 -12.56
CA LEU A 220 -9.31 16.99 -12.56
C LEU A 220 -10.39 16.52 -11.60
N GLY A 221 -11.64 16.80 -11.96
CA GLY A 221 -12.82 16.43 -11.18
C GLY A 221 -14.05 16.34 -12.06
N HIS A 222 -14.39 15.12 -12.45
CA HIS A 222 -15.65 14.65 -13.05
C HIS A 222 -16.18 15.31 -14.34
N GLY A 223 -16.32 14.48 -15.38
CA GLY A 223 -17.34 14.62 -16.42
C GLY A 223 -17.09 15.71 -17.47
N VAL A 224 -16.37 15.36 -18.54
CA VAL A 224 -16.33 16.20 -19.75
C VAL A 224 -17.70 16.12 -20.45
N THR A 225 -18.53 17.13 -20.25
CA THR A 225 -19.66 17.43 -21.13
C THR A 225 -19.24 18.62 -22.01
N GLN A 226 -18.99 18.38 -23.29
CA GLN A 226 -18.67 19.46 -24.24
C GLN A 226 -19.95 20.24 -24.56
N HIS A 227 -20.06 21.48 -24.09
CA HIS A 227 -20.97 22.47 -24.66
C HIS A 227 -20.19 23.37 -25.62
N ALA A 228 -20.46 23.22 -26.92
CA ALA A 228 -19.98 24.12 -27.94
C ALA A 228 -20.83 25.41 -27.92
N SER A 229 -20.27 26.52 -27.42
CA SER A 229 -20.79 27.86 -27.68
C SER A 229 -20.07 28.45 -28.89
N ILE A 230 -20.76 28.47 -30.02
CA ILE A 230 -20.38 29.24 -31.20
C ILE A 230 -20.63 30.71 -30.87
N ALA A 231 -19.56 31.48 -30.67
CA ALA A 231 -19.64 32.93 -30.58
C ALA A 231 -19.79 33.52 -31.98
N SER A 232 -21.00 33.95 -32.33
CA SER A 232 -21.24 34.84 -33.47
C SER A 232 -20.61 36.21 -33.19
N GLN A 233 -19.57 36.58 -33.94
CA GLN A 233 -19.08 37.96 -33.98
C GLN A 233 -20.08 38.85 -34.77
N PRO A 234 -20.37 40.07 -34.28
CA PRO A 234 -21.14 41.06 -35.03
C PRO A 234 -20.21 41.83 -35.97
N ASN A 235 -20.39 41.69 -37.29
CA ASN A 235 -19.73 42.56 -38.25
C ASN A 235 -20.65 43.76 -38.58
N ARG A 236 -20.40 44.89 -37.92
CA ARG A 236 -20.81 46.22 -38.38
C ARG A 236 -19.60 46.86 -39.07
N SER A 237 -19.79 47.49 -40.22
CA SER A 237 -19.13 48.72 -40.70
C SER A 237 -19.68 49.08 -42.11
N PRO A 238 -19.42 50.27 -42.68
CA PRO A 238 -20.19 51.50 -42.45
C PRO A 238 -20.64 52.19 -43.77
N ALA A 239 -21.34 53.32 -43.62
CA ALA A 239 -21.72 54.31 -44.65
C ALA A 239 -22.81 53.91 -45.65
#